data_AF-A0A644X7M4-F1
#
_entry.id   AF-A0A644X7M4-F1
#
_cell.length_a   1.000
_cell.length_b   1.000
_cell.length_c   1.000
_cell.angle_alpha   90.00
_cell.angle_beta   90.00
_cell.angle_gamma   90.00
#
_symmetry.space_group_name_H-M   'P 1'
#
loop_
_entity.id
_entity.type
_entity.pdbx_description
1 polymer ?
#
loop_
_entity_poly.entity_id
_entity_poly.type
_entity_poly.pdbx_seq_one_letter_code
_entity_poly.pdbx_strand_id
1 'polypeptide(L)'
;MKIAINKLSIVIDELIQEYDLDRKFIVLVGGGGSGAVVVNALAEHYDFKWKLAKNAPFISTIGVALAMVREQIERTIVNPTEEDIKRIRADVIEKIIQSGANEETVDVNIEIDSQKNIVRAVATGATEFRNKDLNAKSLNQEELLKIASEALGSNLTNVSPIFSTGRWHLIESLVEESKLFGLIKKKKSSSCVIDREGVVRLKKEKAFFVEFSKSEIHSKFVEFVDENTTFSDANATIPKVFLFYKEKMLDLTGMQNLEQLLSITDLETEFLKDDDNIIAVAYK
;
A
#
# COMPACT_ATOMS: atom_id res chain seq x y z
N MET A 1 -16.51 30.42 -9.72
CA MET A 1 -15.89 29.08 -9.72
C MET A 1 -14.42 29.10 -10.15
N LYS A 2 -14.08 29.61 -11.35
CA LYS A 2 -12.71 29.64 -11.91
C LYS A 2 -11.60 30.12 -10.95
N ILE A 3 -11.83 31.20 -10.20
CA ILE A 3 -10.85 31.72 -9.22
C ILE A 3 -10.55 30.71 -8.11
N ALA A 4 -11.58 30.01 -7.62
CA ALA A 4 -11.42 28.99 -6.57
C ALA A 4 -10.67 27.76 -7.09
N ILE A 5 -11.01 27.30 -8.30
CA ILE A 5 -10.31 26.20 -8.98
C ILE A 5 -8.83 26.54 -9.10
N ASN A 6 -8.48 27.68 -9.69
CA ASN A 6 -7.07 28.07 -9.88
C ASN A 6 -6.26 28.13 -8.59
N LYS A 7 -6.87 28.56 -7.46
CA LYS A 7 -6.18 28.58 -6.17
C LYS A 7 -5.95 27.17 -5.61
N LEU A 8 -6.94 26.30 -5.72
CA LEU A 8 -6.86 24.92 -5.23
C LEU A 8 -5.98 24.05 -6.13
N SER A 9 -5.92 24.35 -7.42
CA SER A 9 -5.06 23.67 -8.39
C SER A 9 -3.59 23.70 -8.00
N ILE A 10 -3.11 24.85 -7.51
CA ILE A 10 -1.71 24.99 -7.04
C ILE A 10 -1.40 23.95 -5.96
N VAL A 11 -2.27 23.85 -4.95
CA VAL A 11 -2.10 22.90 -3.84
C VAL A 11 -2.22 21.45 -4.32
N ILE A 12 -3.15 21.17 -5.24
CA ILE A 12 -3.34 19.82 -5.79
C ILE A 12 -2.10 19.39 -6.58
N ASP A 13 -1.57 20.24 -7.45
CA ASP A 13 -0.39 19.92 -8.26
C ASP A 13 0.88 19.79 -7.39
N GLU A 14 1.02 20.60 -6.33
CA GLU A 14 2.08 20.45 -5.32
C GLU A 14 2.01 19.08 -4.64
N LEU A 15 0.83 18.65 -4.17
CA LEU A 15 0.66 17.33 -3.54
C LEU A 15 0.90 16.18 -4.52
N ILE A 16 0.47 16.30 -5.77
CA ILE A 16 0.74 15.30 -6.81
C ILE A 16 2.24 15.13 -7.01
N GLN A 17 2.98 16.24 -7.04
CA GLN A 17 4.42 16.23 -7.22
C GLN A 17 5.15 15.71 -5.97
N GLU A 18 4.78 16.19 -4.78
CA GLU A 18 5.41 15.83 -3.51
C GLU A 18 5.32 14.33 -3.23
N TYR A 19 4.15 13.73 -3.50
CA TYR A 19 3.90 12.31 -3.24
C TYR A 19 4.07 11.41 -4.47
N ASP A 20 4.58 11.93 -5.59
CA ASP A 20 4.75 11.21 -6.86
C ASP A 20 3.49 10.41 -7.27
N LEU A 21 2.32 11.07 -7.20
CA LEU A 21 1.03 10.41 -7.42
C LEU A 21 0.80 10.15 -8.91
N ASP A 22 0.50 8.90 -9.27
CA ASP A 22 0.03 8.58 -10.62
C ASP A 22 -1.37 9.18 -10.85
N ARG A 23 -1.40 10.22 -11.69
CA ARG A 23 -2.60 11.00 -12.03
C ARG A 23 -3.76 10.13 -12.53
N LYS A 24 -3.49 9.00 -13.19
CA LYS A 24 -4.54 8.09 -13.70
C LYS A 24 -5.40 7.49 -12.59
N PHE A 25 -4.87 7.50 -11.37
CA PHE A 25 -5.41 6.79 -10.23
C PHE A 25 -5.98 7.70 -9.16
N ILE A 26 -5.96 9.01 -9.39
CA ILE A 26 -6.46 10.01 -8.45
C ILE A 26 -7.99 10.04 -8.47
N VAL A 27 -8.58 10.05 -7.28
CA VAL A 27 -9.99 10.30 -7.04
C VAL A 27 -10.11 11.47 -6.08
N LEU A 28 -10.77 12.55 -6.48
CA LEU A 28 -11.03 13.68 -5.61
C LEU A 28 -12.25 13.40 -4.71
N VAL A 29 -12.08 13.52 -3.40
CA VAL A 29 -13.16 13.29 -2.43
C VAL A 29 -13.60 14.61 -1.80
N GLY A 30 -14.85 14.99 -2.02
CA GLY A 30 -15.45 16.19 -1.42
C GLY A 30 -15.84 15.93 0.03
N GLY A 31 -15.05 16.48 0.96
CA GLY A 31 -15.35 16.52 2.39
C GLY A 31 -15.69 17.94 2.87
N GLY A 32 -16.28 18.06 4.06
CA GLY A 32 -16.76 19.34 4.59
C GLY A 32 -17.90 19.96 3.78
N GLY A 33 -18.39 21.12 4.21
CA GLY A 33 -19.43 21.85 3.47
C GLY A 33 -18.93 22.36 2.12
N SER A 34 -17.81 23.09 2.11
CA SER A 34 -17.28 23.72 0.89
C SER A 34 -16.61 22.74 -0.06
N GLY A 35 -15.96 21.68 0.44
CA GLY A 35 -15.33 20.68 -0.43
C GLY A 35 -16.36 19.91 -1.26
N ALA A 36 -17.55 19.65 -0.71
CA ALA A 36 -18.66 19.04 -1.45
C ALA A 36 -19.16 19.92 -2.61
N VAL A 37 -18.97 21.25 -2.55
CA VAL A 37 -19.38 22.18 -3.61
C VAL A 37 -18.37 22.26 -4.75
N VAL A 38 -17.07 22.20 -4.45
CA VAL A 38 -16.00 22.46 -5.44
C VAL A 38 -15.41 21.21 -6.08
N VAL A 39 -15.59 20.03 -5.46
CA VAL A 39 -14.89 18.80 -5.87
C VAL A 39 -15.19 18.39 -7.31
N ASN A 40 -16.45 18.48 -7.75
CA ASN A 40 -16.84 18.10 -9.11
C ASN A 40 -16.19 19.01 -10.15
N ALA A 41 -16.22 20.33 -9.94
CA ALA A 41 -15.61 21.29 -10.85
C ALA A 41 -14.08 21.18 -10.91
N LEU A 42 -13.43 20.81 -9.79
CA LEU A 42 -12.01 20.48 -9.77
C LEU A 42 -11.72 19.20 -10.54
N ALA A 43 -12.56 18.17 -10.37
CA ALA A 43 -12.39 16.90 -11.06
C ALA A 43 -12.51 17.06 -12.58
N GLU A 44 -13.48 17.86 -13.04
CA GLU A 44 -13.62 18.22 -14.46
C GLU A 44 -12.39 18.98 -14.99
N HIS A 45 -11.81 19.89 -14.19
CA HIS A 45 -10.61 20.63 -14.58
C HIS A 45 -9.40 19.71 -14.82
N TYR A 46 -9.29 18.63 -14.04
CA TYR A 46 -8.17 17.70 -14.07
C TYR A 46 -8.42 16.41 -14.87
N ASP A 47 -9.65 16.20 -15.36
CA ASP A 47 -10.12 14.91 -15.88
C ASP A 47 -9.94 13.76 -14.86
N PHE A 48 -10.25 14.03 -13.60
CA PHE A 48 -10.18 13.06 -12.50
C PHE A 48 -11.54 12.49 -12.14
N LYS A 49 -11.54 11.31 -11.55
CA LYS A 49 -12.75 10.76 -10.89
C LYS A 49 -13.01 11.54 -9.60
N TRP A 50 -14.27 11.56 -9.16
CA TRP A 50 -14.63 12.18 -7.87
C TRP A 50 -15.75 11.45 -7.14
N LYS A 51 -15.82 11.65 -5.82
CA LYS A 51 -16.89 11.16 -4.94
C LYS A 51 -17.20 12.19 -3.85
N LEU A 52 -18.43 12.19 -3.32
CA LEU A 52 -18.76 12.90 -2.08
C LEU A 52 -18.62 11.96 -0.89
N ALA A 53 -18.06 12.47 0.20
CA ALA A 53 -18.09 11.73 1.45
C ALA A 53 -19.54 11.65 1.98
N LYS A 54 -20.01 10.45 2.33
CA LYS A 54 -21.40 10.17 2.79
C LYS A 54 -21.82 11.04 3.99
N ASN A 55 -20.85 11.45 4.82
CA ASN A 55 -21.01 12.34 5.98
C ASN A 55 -20.11 13.59 5.87
N ALA A 56 -20.00 14.19 4.67
CA ALA A 56 -19.07 15.28 4.40
C ALA A 56 -19.06 16.39 5.47
N PRO A 57 -20.20 16.90 5.99
CA PRO A 57 -20.18 17.94 7.03
C PRO A 57 -19.51 17.54 8.35
N PHE A 58 -19.48 16.24 8.68
CA PHE A 58 -18.94 15.71 9.93
C PHE A 58 -17.55 15.08 9.77
N ILE A 59 -16.96 15.12 8.56
CA ILE A 59 -15.75 14.37 8.23
C ILE A 59 -14.58 14.70 9.17
N SER A 60 -14.44 15.95 9.60
CA SER A 60 -13.38 16.36 10.55
C SER A 60 -13.57 15.73 11.93
N THR A 61 -14.81 15.61 12.41
CA THR A 61 -15.10 14.99 13.71
C THR A 61 -14.86 13.48 13.65
N ILE A 62 -15.27 12.85 12.54
CA ILE A 62 -14.97 11.43 12.27
C ILE A 62 -13.46 11.21 12.22
N GLY A 63 -12.72 12.09 11.54
CA GLY A 63 -11.27 12.01 11.43
C GLY A 63 -10.56 12.10 12.79
N VAL A 64 -11.02 12.97 13.69
CA VAL A 64 -10.51 13.03 15.07
C VAL A 64 -10.83 11.75 15.84
N ALA A 65 -12.06 11.23 15.72
CA ALA A 65 -12.47 10.00 16.39
C ALA A 65 -11.73 8.75 15.87
N LEU A 66 -11.31 8.76 14.60
CA LEU A 66 -10.57 7.68 13.95
C LEU A 66 -9.06 7.94 13.87
N ALA A 67 -8.56 8.99 14.54
CA ALA A 67 -7.16 9.37 14.46
C ALA A 67 -6.27 8.23 14.98
N MET A 68 -5.27 7.87 14.17
CA MET A 68 -4.25 6.90 14.56
C MET A 68 -3.11 7.63 15.27
N VAL A 69 -2.55 6.99 16.27
CA VAL A 69 -1.28 7.41 16.87
C VAL A 69 -0.19 7.13 15.84
N ARG A 70 0.78 8.04 15.73
CA ARG A 70 1.96 7.87 14.88
C ARG A 70 3.20 8.21 15.69
N GLU A 71 4.14 7.29 15.75
CA GLU A 71 5.47 7.52 16.33
C GLU A 71 6.55 7.34 15.28
N GLN A 72 7.63 8.09 15.45
CA GLN A 72 8.78 8.03 14.57
C GLN A 72 10.06 8.04 15.40
N ILE A 73 10.98 7.15 15.04
CA ILE A 73 12.35 7.10 15.58
C ILE A 73 13.31 7.14 14.40
N GLU A 74 14.37 7.94 14.54
CA GLU A 74 15.41 8.08 13.54
C GLU A 74 16.78 7.87 14.20
N ARG A 75 17.66 7.12 13.52
CA ARG A 75 19.04 6.88 13.94
C ARG A 75 20.00 7.05 12.79
N THR A 76 21.16 7.61 13.08
CA THR A 76 22.27 7.66 12.12
C THR A 76 23.12 6.40 12.26
N ILE A 77 23.04 5.50 11.27
CA ILE A 77 23.73 4.20 11.27
C ILE A 77 24.36 4.00 9.88
N VAL A 78 25.67 3.85 9.85
CA VAL A 78 26.41 3.51 8.62
C VAL A 78 26.27 2.02 8.37
N ASN A 79 25.80 1.63 7.19
CA ASN A 79 25.59 0.24 6.79
C ASN A 79 24.81 -0.59 7.83
N PRO A 80 23.50 -0.31 8.01
CA PRO A 80 22.71 -0.91 9.09
C PRO A 80 22.63 -2.43 8.98
N THR A 81 22.85 -3.09 10.11
CA THR A 81 22.71 -4.54 10.26
C THR A 81 21.25 -4.93 10.53
N GLU A 82 20.93 -6.21 10.38
CA GLU A 82 19.60 -6.73 10.76
C GLU A 82 19.25 -6.45 12.23
N GLU A 83 20.23 -6.55 13.13
CA GLU A 83 20.05 -6.25 14.55
C GLU A 83 19.71 -4.77 14.78
N ASP A 84 20.29 -3.86 14.00
CA ASP A 84 19.95 -2.45 14.06
C ASP A 84 18.50 -2.19 13.63
N ILE A 85 18.05 -2.88 12.56
CA ILE A 85 16.69 -2.80 12.03
C ILE A 85 15.69 -3.39 13.03
N LYS A 86 15.98 -4.57 13.61
CA LYS A 86 15.14 -5.20 14.65
C LYS A 86 15.03 -4.31 15.89
N ARG A 87 16.15 -3.70 16.31
CA ARG A 87 16.17 -2.82 17.48
C ARG A 87 15.33 -1.57 17.27
N ILE A 88 15.54 -0.83 16.17
CA ILE A 88 14.75 0.39 15.90
C ILE A 88 13.25 0.08 15.72
N ARG A 89 12.92 -1.09 15.16
CA ARG A 89 11.53 -1.59 15.09
C ARG A 89 10.95 -1.81 16.48
N ALA A 90 11.66 -2.51 17.37
CA ALA A 90 11.21 -2.74 18.74
C ALA A 90 11.02 -1.42 19.50
N ASP A 91 11.95 -0.49 19.37
CA ASP A 91 11.90 0.81 20.03
C ASP A 91 10.68 1.63 19.60
N VAL A 92 10.34 1.65 18.30
CA VAL A 92 9.18 2.42 17.82
C VAL A 92 7.85 1.78 18.22
N ILE A 93 7.81 0.44 18.33
CA ILE A 93 6.63 -0.28 18.84
C ILE A 93 6.42 0.02 20.32
N GLU A 94 7.47 -0.04 21.13
CA GLU A 94 7.37 0.32 22.55
C GLU A 94 6.84 1.75 22.70
N LYS A 95 7.40 2.69 21.93
CA LYS A 95 7.01 4.09 21.99
C LYS A 95 5.55 4.32 21.58
N ILE A 96 5.07 3.67 20.52
CA ILE A 96 3.68 3.88 20.07
C ILE A 96 2.66 3.25 21.01
N ILE A 97 3.00 2.13 21.66
CA ILE A 97 2.18 1.52 22.71
C ILE A 97 2.09 2.48 23.92
N GLN A 98 3.21 3.08 24.33
CA GLN A 98 3.21 4.11 25.37
C GLN A 98 2.36 5.34 24.99
N SER A 99 2.31 5.68 23.70
CA SER A 99 1.44 6.73 23.17
C SER A 99 -0.04 6.31 23.02
N GLY A 100 -0.41 5.10 23.46
CA GLY A 100 -1.79 4.64 23.58
C GLY A 100 -2.33 3.84 22.40
N ALA A 101 -1.46 3.37 21.49
CA ALA A 101 -1.88 2.45 20.44
C ALA A 101 -2.08 1.02 20.98
N ASN A 102 -3.10 0.34 20.47
CA ASN A 102 -3.26 -1.10 20.63
C ASN A 102 -2.21 -1.80 19.75
N GLU A 103 -1.33 -2.59 20.38
CA GLU A 103 -0.23 -3.33 19.75
C GLU A 103 -0.68 -4.17 18.54
N GLU A 104 -1.85 -4.82 18.61
CA GLU A 104 -2.38 -5.64 17.51
C GLU A 104 -2.72 -4.84 16.25
N THR A 105 -2.80 -3.51 16.37
CA THR A 105 -3.12 -2.58 15.29
C THR A 105 -1.92 -1.81 14.78
N VAL A 106 -0.73 -2.04 15.36
CA VAL A 106 0.48 -1.31 15.01
C VAL A 106 1.06 -1.86 13.70
N ASP A 107 1.13 -0.99 12.70
CA ASP A 107 1.88 -1.19 11.47
C ASP A 107 3.19 -0.40 11.56
N VAL A 108 4.33 -1.02 11.22
CA VAL A 108 5.65 -0.38 11.21
C VAL A 108 6.22 -0.38 9.81
N ASN A 109 6.70 0.79 9.37
CA ASN A 109 7.49 0.96 8.16
C ASN A 109 8.91 1.38 8.54
N ILE A 110 9.91 0.77 7.90
CA ILE A 110 11.32 1.10 8.09
C ILE A 110 11.89 1.61 6.78
N GLU A 111 12.41 2.83 6.81
CA GLU A 111 13.08 3.50 5.70
C GLU A 111 14.59 3.54 5.96
N ILE A 112 15.38 3.16 4.94
CA ILE A 112 16.85 3.22 5.02
C ILE A 112 17.38 4.14 3.91
N ASP A 113 17.89 5.31 4.31
CA ASP A 113 18.61 6.25 3.43
C ASP A 113 20.12 6.02 3.60
N SER A 114 20.70 5.20 2.73
CA SER A 114 22.15 4.89 2.74
C SER A 114 23.02 6.10 2.41
N GLN A 115 22.51 7.08 1.66
CA GLN A 115 23.28 8.28 1.32
C GLN A 115 23.47 9.18 2.55
N LYS A 116 22.44 9.26 3.39
CA LYS A 116 22.47 10.05 4.63
C LYS A 116 22.86 9.22 5.86
N ASN A 117 23.04 7.91 5.71
CA ASN A 117 23.22 6.95 6.81
C ASN A 117 22.07 7.04 7.82
N ILE A 118 20.83 7.19 7.36
CA ILE A 118 19.66 7.33 8.22
C ILE A 118 18.82 6.07 8.15
N VAL A 119 18.50 5.50 9.32
CA VAL A 119 17.46 4.49 9.48
C VAL A 119 16.31 5.14 10.23
N ARG A 120 15.11 5.10 9.64
CA ARG A 120 13.90 5.66 10.23
C ARG A 120 12.85 4.58 10.36
N ALA A 121 12.31 4.42 11.56
CA ALA A 121 11.14 3.59 11.79
C ALA A 121 9.94 4.50 12.08
N VAL A 122 8.84 4.27 11.36
CA VAL A 122 7.56 4.95 11.52
C VAL A 122 6.53 3.89 11.90
N ALA A 123 5.93 4.03 13.07
CA ALA A 123 4.83 3.20 13.50
C ALA A 123 3.51 3.98 13.45
N THR A 124 2.43 3.32 13.06
CA THR A 124 1.07 3.84 13.14
C THR A 124 0.14 2.80 13.75
N GLY A 125 -0.72 3.21 14.67
CA GLY A 125 -1.63 2.29 15.36
C GLY A 125 -2.90 2.98 15.83
N ALA A 126 -3.97 2.22 16.00
CA ALA A 126 -5.22 2.75 16.51
C ALA A 126 -5.24 2.73 18.05
N THR A 127 -5.86 3.72 18.66
CA THR A 127 -6.12 3.72 20.11
C THR A 127 -7.23 2.74 20.49
N GLU A 128 -7.25 2.27 21.74
CA GLU A 128 -8.26 1.32 22.26
C GLU A 128 -9.73 1.76 22.05
N PHE A 129 -10.00 3.07 22.00
CA PHE A 129 -11.34 3.62 21.74
C PHE A 129 -11.91 3.25 20.35
N ARG A 130 -11.07 2.72 19.46
CA ARG A 130 -11.49 2.07 18.22
C ARG A 130 -11.99 0.66 18.55
N ASN A 131 -13.16 0.56 19.18
CA ASN A 131 -13.95 -0.66 19.07
C ASN A 131 -14.28 -0.83 17.59
N LYS A 132 -13.57 -1.73 16.91
CA LYS A 132 -13.86 -2.13 15.53
C LYS A 132 -15.35 -2.42 15.46
N ASP A 133 -16.02 -1.87 14.46
CA ASP A 133 -17.29 -2.39 14.00
C ASP A 133 -17.00 -3.83 13.51
N LEU A 134 -17.10 -4.81 14.41
CA LEU A 134 -16.92 -6.24 14.12
C LEU A 134 -17.97 -6.75 13.10
N ASN A 135 -18.89 -5.87 12.70
CA ASN A 135 -19.94 -6.10 11.71
C ASN A 135 -19.62 -5.47 10.33
N ALA A 136 -18.38 -5.05 10.07
CA ALA A 136 -17.98 -4.65 8.73
C ALA A 136 -18.26 -5.80 7.75
N LYS A 137 -19.25 -5.58 6.88
CA LYS A 137 -19.73 -6.59 5.94
C LYS A 137 -18.62 -6.90 4.95
N SER A 138 -18.13 -8.13 4.96
CA SER A 138 -17.27 -8.63 3.89
C SER A 138 -18.01 -8.55 2.56
N LEU A 139 -17.38 -7.91 1.57
CA LEU A 139 -17.89 -7.85 0.22
C LEU A 139 -17.74 -9.21 -0.45
N ASN A 140 -18.68 -9.52 -1.36
CA ASN A 140 -18.56 -10.71 -2.20
C ASN A 140 -17.55 -10.48 -3.34
N GLN A 141 -17.18 -11.55 -4.04
CA GLN A 141 -16.20 -11.48 -5.11
C GLN A 141 -16.61 -10.54 -6.26
N GLU A 142 -17.88 -10.48 -6.64
CA GLU A 142 -18.35 -9.59 -7.71
C GLU A 142 -18.20 -8.12 -7.33
N GLU A 143 -18.51 -7.78 -6.07
CA GLU A 143 -18.33 -6.44 -5.51
C GLU A 143 -16.84 -6.06 -5.49
N LEU A 144 -15.95 -6.98 -5.09
CA LEU A 144 -14.50 -6.77 -5.09
C LEU A 144 -13.94 -6.58 -6.51
N LEU A 145 -14.37 -7.38 -7.48
CA LEU A 145 -13.95 -7.23 -8.88
C LEU A 145 -14.42 -5.90 -9.48
N LYS A 146 -15.62 -5.45 -9.12
CA LYS A 146 -16.10 -4.12 -9.51
C LYS A 146 -15.20 -3.01 -8.96
N ILE A 147 -14.88 -3.06 -7.66
CA ILE A 147 -13.96 -2.11 -7.03
C ILE A 147 -12.59 -2.15 -7.71
N ALA A 148 -12.05 -3.35 -7.97
CA ALA A 148 -10.78 -3.53 -8.65
C ALA A 148 -10.79 -2.90 -10.05
N SER A 149 -11.83 -3.15 -10.86
CA SER A 149 -11.96 -2.57 -12.20
C SER A 149 -12.00 -1.03 -12.16
N GLU A 150 -12.73 -0.45 -11.21
CA GLU A 150 -12.78 0.99 -11.00
C GLU A 150 -11.42 1.56 -10.58
N ALA A 151 -10.72 0.87 -9.67
CA ALA A 151 -9.43 1.28 -9.12
C ALA A 151 -8.29 1.17 -10.14
N LEU A 152 -8.31 0.12 -10.97
CA LEU A 152 -7.33 -0.13 -12.03
C LEU A 152 -7.64 0.64 -13.32
N GLY A 153 -8.82 1.28 -13.42
CA GLY A 153 -9.24 2.00 -14.61
C GLY A 153 -9.46 1.07 -15.80
N SER A 154 -9.94 -0.15 -15.55
CA SER A 154 -10.11 -1.21 -16.54
C SER A 154 -11.55 -1.69 -16.59
N ASN A 155 -11.91 -2.39 -17.68
CA ASN A 155 -13.23 -3.03 -17.79
C ASN A 155 -13.30 -4.26 -16.89
N LEU A 156 -14.51 -4.56 -16.38
CA LEU A 156 -14.75 -5.72 -15.52
C LEU A 156 -14.36 -7.05 -16.20
N THR A 157 -14.44 -7.13 -17.52
CA THR A 157 -14.05 -8.30 -18.31
C THR A 157 -12.55 -8.54 -18.35
N ASN A 158 -11.75 -7.52 -18.03
CA ASN A 158 -10.30 -7.55 -18.09
C ASN A 158 -9.66 -7.74 -16.71
N VAL A 159 -10.47 -7.80 -15.65
CA VAL A 159 -10.00 -8.03 -14.28
C VAL A 159 -10.26 -9.47 -13.85
N SER A 160 -9.29 -10.06 -13.16
CA SER A 160 -9.36 -11.43 -12.66
C SER A 160 -8.77 -11.53 -11.26
N PRO A 161 -9.40 -12.31 -10.35
CA PRO A 161 -8.78 -12.64 -9.07
C PRO A 161 -7.54 -13.52 -9.32
N ILE A 162 -6.48 -13.28 -8.56
CA ILE A 162 -5.22 -14.01 -8.67
C ILE A 162 -5.01 -14.88 -7.43
N PHE A 163 -4.91 -14.26 -6.25
CA PHE A 163 -4.71 -14.94 -4.97
C PHE A 163 -5.61 -14.33 -3.90
N SER A 164 -5.88 -15.09 -2.85
CA SER A 164 -6.56 -14.60 -1.66
C SER A 164 -6.05 -15.29 -0.40
N THR A 165 -5.68 -14.53 0.61
CA THR A 165 -5.30 -15.05 1.94
C THR A 165 -5.81 -14.14 3.05
N GLY A 166 -6.35 -14.72 4.12
CA GLY A 166 -6.93 -13.95 5.22
C GLY A 166 -8.00 -12.96 4.74
N ARG A 167 -7.75 -11.66 4.93
CA ARG A 167 -8.64 -10.59 4.45
C ARG A 167 -8.30 -10.05 3.06
N TRP A 168 -7.24 -10.52 2.45
CA TRP A 168 -6.60 -9.89 1.31
C TRP A 168 -6.99 -10.57 0.00
N HIS A 169 -7.30 -9.75 -1.00
CA HIS A 169 -7.62 -10.19 -2.36
C HIS A 169 -6.68 -9.49 -3.34
N LEU A 170 -5.82 -10.24 -4.00
CA LEU A 170 -5.00 -9.75 -5.10
C LEU A 170 -5.77 -9.93 -6.41
N ILE A 171 -5.98 -8.84 -7.12
CA ILE A 171 -6.71 -8.81 -8.40
C ILE A 171 -5.83 -8.12 -9.44
N GLU A 172 -5.75 -8.71 -10.63
CA GLU A 172 -5.03 -8.16 -11.76
C GLU A 172 -5.98 -7.70 -12.87
N SER A 173 -5.58 -6.65 -13.59
CA SER A 173 -6.13 -6.26 -14.87
C SER A 173 -5.11 -6.50 -15.97
N LEU A 174 -5.53 -7.15 -17.06
CA LEU A 174 -4.74 -7.32 -18.27
C LEU A 174 -5.44 -6.65 -19.46
N VAL A 175 -4.79 -5.66 -20.07
CA VAL A 175 -5.33 -4.91 -21.22
C VAL A 175 -4.39 -5.04 -22.41
N GLU A 176 -4.92 -5.44 -23.57
CA GLU A 176 -4.21 -5.34 -24.85
C GLU A 176 -4.45 -3.96 -25.47
N GLU A 177 -3.39 -3.15 -25.57
CA GLU A 177 -3.41 -1.90 -26.34
C GLU A 177 -2.84 -2.15 -27.74
N SER A 178 -3.59 -1.80 -28.77
CA SER A 178 -3.09 -1.74 -30.14
C SER A 178 -2.53 -0.34 -30.44
N LYS A 179 -1.29 -0.29 -30.90
CA LYS A 179 -0.62 0.91 -31.42
C LYS A 179 -0.34 0.75 -32.90
N LEU A 180 -0.14 1.87 -33.60
CA LEU A 180 0.11 1.92 -35.05
C LEU A 180 -0.95 1.13 -35.85
N PHE A 181 -2.22 1.56 -35.80
CA PHE A 181 -3.31 0.95 -36.59
C PHE A 181 -3.45 -0.58 -36.44
N GLY A 182 -3.07 -1.15 -35.29
CA GLY A 182 -3.18 -2.60 -35.02
C GLY A 182 -1.92 -3.42 -35.30
N LEU A 183 -0.83 -2.79 -35.77
CA LEU A 183 0.41 -3.48 -36.11
C LEU A 183 1.23 -3.88 -34.87
N ILE A 184 1.08 -3.15 -33.75
CA ILE A 184 1.81 -3.42 -32.51
C ILE A 184 0.82 -3.63 -31.38
N LYS A 185 0.77 -4.83 -30.81
CA LYS A 185 0.01 -5.12 -29.59
C LYS A 185 0.94 -5.03 -28.38
N LYS A 186 0.57 -4.23 -27.40
CA LYS A 186 1.25 -4.15 -26.10
C LYS A 186 0.30 -4.60 -25.00
N LYS A 187 0.70 -5.61 -24.24
CA LYS A 187 -0.01 -5.99 -23.02
C LYS A 187 0.38 -5.05 -21.89
N LYS A 188 -0.61 -4.51 -21.21
CA LYS A 188 -0.46 -3.70 -20.00
C LYS A 188 -1.09 -4.45 -18.84
N SER A 189 -0.29 -4.74 -17.83
CA SER A 189 -0.74 -5.33 -16.56
C SER A 189 -0.71 -4.30 -15.44
N SER A 190 -1.73 -4.33 -14.61
CA SER A 190 -1.82 -3.57 -13.37
C SER A 190 -2.59 -4.38 -12.34
N SER A 191 -2.14 -4.37 -11.09
CA SER A 191 -2.75 -5.13 -10.03
C SER A 191 -3.10 -4.25 -8.83
N CYS A 192 -4.03 -4.73 -8.03
CA CYS A 192 -4.35 -4.13 -6.75
C CYS A 192 -4.59 -5.19 -5.69
N VAL A 193 -4.27 -4.84 -4.44
CA VAL A 193 -4.64 -5.62 -3.26
C VAL A 193 -5.75 -4.88 -2.55
N ILE A 194 -6.87 -5.57 -2.37
CA ILE A 194 -8.09 -5.06 -1.72
C ILE A 194 -8.32 -5.86 -0.44
N ASP A 195 -8.69 -5.20 0.65
CA ASP A 195 -9.18 -5.91 1.83
C ASP A 195 -10.66 -6.35 1.67
N ARG A 196 -11.11 -7.24 2.57
CA ARG A 196 -12.47 -7.79 2.59
C ARG A 196 -13.59 -6.74 2.60
N GLU A 197 -13.29 -5.51 3.03
CA GLU A 197 -14.24 -4.39 3.12
C GLU A 197 -14.28 -3.55 1.83
N GLY A 198 -13.44 -3.86 0.84
CA GLY A 198 -13.34 -3.13 -0.42
C GLY A 198 -12.34 -1.99 -0.42
N VAL A 199 -11.47 -1.88 0.59
CA VAL A 199 -10.44 -0.83 0.62
C VAL A 199 -9.22 -1.29 -0.17
N VAL A 200 -8.91 -0.55 -1.25
CA VAL A 200 -7.70 -0.76 -2.05
C VAL A 200 -6.49 -0.29 -1.24
N ARG A 201 -5.63 -1.22 -0.83
CA ARG A 201 -4.42 -0.92 -0.01
C ARG A 201 -3.15 -0.80 -0.83
N LEU A 202 -3.07 -1.51 -1.94
CA LEU A 202 -1.94 -1.44 -2.87
C LEU A 202 -2.45 -1.39 -4.29
N LYS A 203 -1.82 -0.57 -5.13
CA LYS A 203 -2.03 -0.57 -6.57
C LYS A 203 -0.71 -0.31 -7.28
N LYS A 204 -0.38 -1.16 -8.25
CA LYS A 204 0.87 -1.06 -9.00
C LYS A 204 0.67 -1.49 -10.45
N GLU A 205 1.34 -0.81 -11.37
CA GLU A 205 1.52 -1.31 -12.73
C GLU A 205 2.72 -2.27 -12.76
N LYS A 206 2.68 -3.31 -13.61
CA LYS A 206 3.80 -4.26 -13.81
C LYS A 206 4.35 -4.88 -12.52
N ALA A 207 3.47 -5.17 -11.57
CA ALA A 207 3.85 -5.91 -10.38
C ALA A 207 3.94 -7.41 -10.68
N PHE A 208 4.81 -8.08 -9.93
CA PHE A 208 4.94 -9.53 -9.88
C PHE A 208 4.33 -10.01 -8.56
N PHE A 209 3.84 -11.23 -8.54
CA PHE A 209 3.19 -11.78 -7.36
C PHE A 209 3.40 -13.28 -7.24
N VAL A 210 3.47 -13.77 -6.00
CA VAL A 210 3.55 -15.19 -5.67
C VAL A 210 2.76 -15.45 -4.39
N GLU A 211 2.09 -16.61 -4.33
CA GLU A 211 1.52 -17.17 -3.11
C GLU A 211 2.39 -18.32 -2.62
N PHE A 212 2.70 -18.35 -1.34
CA PHE A 212 3.53 -19.37 -0.69
C PHE A 212 3.10 -19.56 0.76
N SER A 213 3.34 -20.73 1.33
CA SER A 213 3.14 -20.99 2.76
C SER A 213 4.30 -20.46 3.60
N LYS A 214 4.11 -20.26 4.90
CA LYS A 214 5.21 -19.88 5.81
C LYS A 214 6.43 -20.80 5.65
N SER A 215 6.21 -22.11 5.52
CA SER A 215 7.30 -23.08 5.34
C SER A 215 8.14 -22.87 4.08
N GLU A 216 7.63 -22.10 3.11
CA GLU A 216 8.27 -21.82 1.82
C GLU A 216 8.95 -20.43 1.76
N ILE A 217 9.05 -19.70 2.89
CA ILE A 217 9.75 -18.39 2.96
C ILE A 217 11.18 -18.50 2.42
N HIS A 218 11.97 -19.47 2.89
CA HIS A 218 13.37 -19.63 2.49
C HIS A 218 13.57 -20.41 1.19
N SER A 219 12.49 -20.74 0.47
CA SER A 219 12.55 -21.40 -0.84
C SER A 219 11.84 -20.56 -1.90
N LYS A 220 10.52 -20.68 -2.00
CA LYS A 220 9.70 -20.07 -3.05
C LYS A 220 9.73 -18.54 -3.02
N PHE A 221 9.73 -17.94 -1.82
CA PHE A 221 9.79 -16.48 -1.70
C PHE A 221 11.18 -15.94 -2.01
N VAL A 222 12.25 -16.62 -1.59
CA VAL A 222 13.63 -16.27 -1.99
C VAL A 222 13.80 -16.33 -3.51
N GLU A 223 13.35 -17.41 -4.14
CA GLU A 223 13.37 -17.57 -5.61
C GLU A 223 12.62 -16.41 -6.30
N PHE A 224 11.43 -16.09 -5.82
CA PHE A 224 10.65 -14.95 -6.33
C PHE A 224 11.38 -13.60 -6.20
N VAL A 225 12.07 -13.34 -5.08
CA VAL A 225 12.84 -12.10 -4.92
C VAL A 225 14.02 -12.07 -5.88
N ASP A 226 14.72 -13.19 -6.04
CA ASP A 226 15.87 -13.31 -6.95
C ASP A 226 15.47 -13.13 -8.43
N GLU A 227 14.41 -13.79 -8.88
CA GLU A 227 13.86 -13.65 -10.24
C GLU A 227 13.49 -12.20 -10.60
N ASN A 228 13.12 -11.41 -9.59
CA ASN A 228 12.71 -10.02 -9.75
C ASN A 228 13.81 -9.01 -9.39
N THR A 229 14.98 -9.49 -8.95
CA THR A 229 16.16 -8.67 -8.68
C THR A 229 16.77 -8.17 -9.98
N THR A 230 17.18 -6.91 -9.98
CA THR A 230 17.84 -6.30 -11.14
C THR A 230 19.35 -6.33 -10.93
N PHE A 231 20.04 -7.09 -11.76
CA PHE A 231 21.50 -7.19 -11.75
C PHE A 231 22.10 -6.16 -12.70
N SER A 232 23.04 -5.38 -12.19
CA SER A 232 23.90 -4.47 -12.95
C SER A 232 25.37 -4.86 -12.74
N ASP A 233 26.27 -4.34 -13.57
CA ASP A 233 27.71 -4.68 -13.54
C ASP A 233 28.39 -4.49 -12.17
N ALA A 234 27.80 -3.66 -11.29
CA ALA A 234 28.35 -3.34 -9.97
C ALA A 234 27.46 -3.72 -8.79
N ASN A 235 26.13 -3.84 -8.97
CA ASN A 235 25.18 -4.01 -7.86
C ASN A 235 23.96 -4.85 -8.26
N ALA A 236 23.44 -5.62 -7.30
CA ALA A 236 22.11 -6.22 -7.34
C ALA A 236 21.12 -5.33 -6.60
N THR A 237 19.98 -5.01 -7.21
CA THR A 237 18.90 -4.24 -6.59
C THR A 237 17.67 -5.14 -6.44
N ILE A 238 17.34 -5.49 -5.20
CA ILE A 238 16.14 -6.26 -4.90
C ILE A 238 14.88 -5.45 -5.25
N PRO A 239 13.76 -6.10 -5.62
CA PRO A 239 12.51 -5.40 -5.86
C PRO A 239 11.95 -4.78 -4.57
N LYS A 240 11.03 -3.83 -4.72
CA LYS A 240 10.19 -3.34 -3.62
C LYS A 240 9.11 -4.39 -3.33
N VAL A 241 9.06 -4.89 -2.10
CA VAL A 241 8.18 -6.01 -1.71
C VAL A 241 7.16 -5.60 -0.65
N PHE A 242 5.92 -6.09 -0.82
CA PHE A 242 4.90 -6.12 0.23
C PHE A 242 4.49 -7.57 0.48
N LEU A 243 4.25 -7.94 1.73
CA LEU A 243 3.64 -9.22 2.10
C LEU A 243 2.24 -9.01 2.68
N PHE A 244 1.33 -9.92 2.36
CA PHE A 244 -0.06 -9.89 2.83
C PHE A 244 -0.42 -11.26 3.40
N TYR A 245 -0.87 -11.28 4.65
CA TYR A 245 -1.23 -12.51 5.36
C TYR A 245 -2.18 -12.18 6.52
N LYS A 246 -3.09 -13.10 6.87
CA LYS A 246 -4.10 -12.90 7.94
C LYS A 246 -4.77 -11.52 7.84
N GLU A 247 -4.50 -10.64 8.80
CA GLU A 247 -4.98 -9.25 8.83
C GLU A 247 -3.92 -8.20 8.46
N LYS A 248 -2.66 -8.61 8.27
CA LYS A 248 -1.49 -7.74 8.15
C LYS A 248 -1.07 -7.50 6.71
N MET A 249 -0.62 -6.28 6.45
CA MET A 249 0.13 -5.87 5.27
C MET A 249 1.51 -5.44 5.77
N LEU A 250 2.55 -6.15 5.38
CA LEU A 250 3.94 -5.84 5.74
C LEU A 250 4.62 -5.12 4.59
N ASP A 251 5.10 -3.91 4.85
CA ASP A 251 5.89 -3.10 3.92
C ASP A 251 7.39 -3.41 4.10
N LEU A 252 8.00 -4.02 3.08
CA LEU A 252 9.43 -4.34 3.05
C LEU A 252 10.17 -3.46 2.03
N THR A 253 9.56 -2.38 1.56
CA THR A 253 10.11 -1.57 0.45
C THR A 253 11.36 -0.76 0.82
N GLY A 254 11.62 -0.58 2.13
CA GLY A 254 12.83 0.06 2.62
C GLY A 254 14.02 -0.87 2.84
N MET A 255 13.88 -2.18 2.60
CA MET A 255 14.97 -3.14 2.73
C MET A 255 15.93 -3.03 1.54
N GLN A 256 17.24 -3.15 1.79
CA GLN A 256 18.26 -2.93 0.77
C GLN A 256 18.79 -4.24 0.15
N ASN A 257 18.65 -5.34 0.86
CA ASN A 257 19.12 -6.66 0.42
C ASN A 257 18.19 -7.77 0.94
N LEU A 258 18.40 -8.98 0.40
CA LEU A 258 17.60 -10.16 0.73
C LEU A 258 17.70 -10.53 2.21
N GLU A 259 18.88 -10.37 2.82
CA GLU A 259 19.13 -10.74 4.22
C GLU A 259 18.28 -9.89 5.17
N GLN A 260 18.29 -8.56 5.02
CA GLN A 260 17.43 -7.64 5.77
C GLN A 260 15.94 -7.95 5.57
N LEU A 261 15.55 -8.23 4.33
CA LEU A 261 14.17 -8.55 3.96
C LEU A 261 13.69 -9.85 4.61
N LEU A 262 14.50 -10.92 4.60
CA LEU A 262 14.21 -12.18 5.28
C LEU A 262 14.16 -12.00 6.79
N SER A 263 15.10 -11.25 7.37
CA SER A 263 15.17 -11.01 8.82
C SER A 263 13.89 -10.39 9.38
N ILE A 264 13.29 -9.44 8.66
CA ILE A 264 12.01 -8.84 9.04
C ILE A 264 10.83 -9.77 8.71
N THR A 265 10.88 -10.50 7.59
CA THR A 265 9.86 -11.48 7.24
C THR A 265 9.73 -12.57 8.32
N ASP A 266 10.85 -13.13 8.78
CA ASP A 266 10.87 -14.19 9.78
C ASP A 266 10.33 -13.70 11.13
N LEU A 267 10.74 -12.50 11.54
CA LEU A 267 10.24 -11.88 12.77
C LEU A 267 8.72 -11.65 12.71
N GLU A 268 8.22 -11.10 11.60
CA GLU A 268 6.80 -10.76 11.46
C GLU A 268 5.90 -11.98 11.23
N THR A 269 6.48 -13.12 10.88
CA THR A 269 5.77 -14.38 10.60
C THR A 269 6.05 -15.47 11.65
N GLU A 270 6.78 -15.16 12.73
CA GLU A 270 7.17 -16.11 13.78
C GLU A 270 5.96 -16.90 14.33
N PHE A 271 4.83 -16.23 14.53
CA PHE A 271 3.59 -16.83 15.07
C PHE A 271 2.62 -17.37 14.02
N LEU A 272 2.99 -17.35 12.73
CA LEU A 272 2.24 -18.07 11.71
C LEU A 272 2.45 -19.59 11.83
N LYS A 273 1.47 -20.37 11.37
CA LYS A 273 1.64 -21.81 11.19
C LYS A 273 2.38 -22.06 9.88
N ASP A 274 3.03 -23.22 9.77
CA ASP A 274 3.82 -23.59 8.60
C ASP A 274 2.99 -23.60 7.29
N ASP A 275 1.69 -23.89 7.39
CA ASP A 275 0.72 -23.92 6.31
C ASP A 275 -0.06 -22.61 6.11
N ASP A 276 0.19 -21.57 6.91
CA ASP A 276 -0.44 -20.26 6.70
C ASP A 276 0.08 -19.65 5.39
N ASN A 277 -0.84 -19.30 4.48
CA ASN A 277 -0.51 -18.71 3.18
C ASN A 277 -0.19 -17.20 3.27
N ILE A 278 0.81 -16.80 2.49
CA ILE A 278 1.30 -15.43 2.35
C ILE A 278 1.29 -15.07 0.85
N ILE A 279 0.80 -13.87 0.53
CA ILE A 279 0.93 -13.29 -0.81
C ILE A 279 2.08 -12.28 -0.77
N ALA A 280 3.07 -12.44 -1.64
CA ALA A 280 4.05 -11.40 -1.92
C ALA A 280 3.66 -10.63 -3.19
N VAL A 281 3.82 -9.31 -3.15
CA VAL A 281 3.73 -8.43 -4.32
C VAL A 281 5.04 -7.68 -4.44
N ALA A 282 5.72 -7.84 -5.58
CA ALA A 282 6.98 -7.18 -5.91
C ALA A 282 6.81 -6.21 -7.08
N TYR A 283 7.52 -5.09 -7.06
CA TYR A 283 7.58 -4.15 -8.19
C TYR A 283 8.94 -3.46 -8.23
N LYS A 284 9.26 -2.86 -9.38
CA LYS A 284 10.50 -2.13 -9.62
C LYS A 284 10.27 -0.63 -9.47
#